data_AF-R7N230-F1
#
_entry.id   AF-R7N230-F1
#
_cell.length_a   1.000
_cell.length_b   1.000
_cell.length_c   1.000
_cell.angle_alpha   90.00
_cell.angle_beta   90.00
_cell.angle_gamma   90.00
#
_symmetry.space_group_name_H-M   'P 1'
#
loop_
_entity.id
_entity.type
_entity.pdbx_description
1 polymer ?
#
loop_
_entity_poly.entity_id
_entity_poly.type
_entity_poly.pdbx_seq_one_letter_code
_entity_poly.pdbx_strand_id
1 'polypeptide(L)'
;MALERNIERKLVSGVKAMGGIAYKWVSPGNTGVPDRIVIFPDGKIEFVELKTETNKPTPLQTAQMKRLQHMNCVVYVLRGETAVNEYLDVHSIRLGVEWKP
;
A
#
# COMPACT_ATOMS: atom_id res chain seq x y z
N MET A 1 10.05 2.27 17.42
CA MET A 1 8.78 1.95 16.74
C MET A 1 8.44 3.09 15.81
N ALA A 2 8.28 2.82 14.51
CA ALA A 2 7.85 3.84 13.55
C ALA A 2 6.36 4.14 13.72
N LEU A 3 5.99 5.41 13.61
CA LEU A 3 4.60 5.82 13.56
C LEU A 3 4.02 5.44 12.19
N GLU A 4 2.74 5.08 12.13
CA GLU A 4 2.04 4.75 10.88
C GLU A 4 2.19 5.84 9.80
N ARG A 5 2.22 7.12 10.21
CA ARG A 5 2.51 8.27 9.34
C ARG A 5 3.87 8.20 8.65
N ASN A 6 4.90 7.66 9.30
CA ASN A 6 6.24 7.53 8.71
C ASN A 6 6.25 6.41 7.67
N ILE A 7 5.62 5.28 7.99
CA ILE A 7 5.43 4.15 7.07
C ILE A 7 4.68 4.61 5.81
N GLU A 8 3.58 5.36 5.99
CA GLU A 8 2.81 5.92 4.87
C GLU A 8 3.63 6.89 4.03
N ARG A 9 4.37 7.81 4.67
CA ARG A 9 5.24 8.74 3.95
C ARG A 9 6.25 8.00 3.09
N LYS A 10 6.85 6.94 3.64
CA LYS A 10 7.84 6.11 2.95
C LYS A 10 7.26 5.44 1.70
N LEU A 11 6.09 4.80 1.83
CA LEU A 11 5.37 4.21 0.70
C LEU A 11 5.14 5.25 -0.40
N VAL A 12 4.56 6.41 -0.03
CA VAL A 12 4.22 7.46 -1.00
C VAL A 12 5.45 8.02 -1.69
N SER A 13 6.54 8.28 -0.95
CA SER A 13 7.78 8.78 -1.55
C SER A 13 8.44 7.75 -2.47
N GLY A 14 8.45 6.47 -2.07
CA GLY A 14 9.07 5.41 -2.86
C GLY A 14 8.29 5.13 -4.14
N VAL A 15 6.97 5.02 -4.06
CA VAL A 15 6.10 4.90 -5.24
C VAL A 15 6.32 6.09 -6.20
N LYS A 16 6.37 7.31 -5.67
CA LYS A 16 6.61 8.52 -6.47
C LYS A 16 7.98 8.53 -7.14
N ALA A 17 9.03 8.08 -6.43
CA ALA A 17 10.38 8.00 -6.97
C ALA A 17 10.47 7.04 -8.17
N MET A 18 9.63 6.00 -8.20
CA MET A 18 9.49 5.08 -9.32
C MET A 18 8.52 5.57 -10.42
N GLY A 19 8.06 6.81 -10.36
CA GLY A 19 7.10 7.39 -11.32
C GLY A 19 5.64 6.98 -11.10
N GLY A 20 5.35 6.24 -10.02
CA GLY A 20 3.99 5.86 -9.65
C GLY A 20 3.27 6.93 -8.83
N ILE A 21 2.01 6.64 -8.48
CA ILE A 21 1.15 7.51 -7.68
C ILE A 21 0.50 6.67 -6.57
N ALA A 22 0.46 7.18 -5.33
CA ALA A 22 -0.21 6.54 -4.20
C ALA A 22 -1.31 7.45 -3.64
N TYR A 23 -2.53 7.36 -4.17
CA TYR A 23 -3.67 8.15 -3.71
C TYR A 23 -4.12 7.70 -2.33
N LYS A 24 -4.41 8.64 -1.42
CA LYS A 24 -5.17 8.34 -0.20
C LYS A 24 -6.59 7.94 -0.60
N TRP A 25 -7.07 6.81 -0.12
CA TRP A 25 -8.45 6.40 -0.37
C TRP A 25 -9.36 6.84 0.78
N VAL A 26 -10.36 7.65 0.43
CA VAL A 26 -11.49 7.97 1.30
C VAL A 26 -12.76 7.61 0.55
N SER A 27 -13.66 6.87 1.18
CA SER A 27 -14.92 6.42 0.59
C SER A 27 -16.09 6.77 1.52
N PRO A 28 -16.74 7.94 1.33
CA PRO A 28 -17.87 8.36 2.16
C PRO A 28 -18.99 7.30 2.15
N GLY A 29 -19.47 6.93 3.35
CA GLY A 29 -20.48 5.87 3.51
C GLY A 29 -19.95 4.44 3.40
N ASN A 30 -18.65 4.24 3.13
CA ASN A 30 -18.04 2.93 2.98
C ASN A 30 -16.76 2.82 3.82
N THR A 31 -16.94 2.50 5.10
CA THR A 31 -15.84 2.40 6.08
C THR A 31 -14.97 1.15 5.85
N GLY A 32 -13.68 1.28 6.17
CA GLY A 32 -12.73 0.17 6.15
C GLY A 32 -12.08 -0.08 4.79
N VAL A 33 -12.18 0.86 3.84
CA VAL A 33 -11.35 0.78 2.63
C VAL A 33 -9.86 0.79 3.00
N PRO A 34 -8.98 0.13 2.22
CA PRO A 34 -7.54 0.26 2.35
C PRO A 34 -7.06 1.72 2.32
N ASP A 35 -5.92 2.00 2.94
CA ASP A 35 -5.41 3.36 3.08
C ASP A 35 -5.04 4.03 1.75
N ARG A 36 -4.48 3.25 0.80
CA ARG A 36 -3.91 3.77 -0.44
C ARG A 36 -4.33 2.98 -1.67
N ILE A 37 -4.55 3.70 -2.78
CA ILE A 37 -4.59 3.14 -4.14
C ILE A 37 -3.26 3.50 -4.79
N VAL A 38 -2.45 2.49 -5.09
CA VAL A 38 -1.15 2.62 -5.74
C VAL A 38 -1.30 2.30 -7.23
N ILE A 39 -0.82 3.21 -8.08
CA ILE A 39 -0.84 3.07 -9.53
C ILE A 39 0.60 3.23 -10.03
N PHE A 40 1.09 2.23 -10.76
CA PHE A 40 2.45 2.22 -11.32
C PHE A 40 2.46 2.57 -12.81
N PRO A 41 3.63 2.97 -13.37
CA PRO A 41 3.75 3.33 -14.79
C PRO A 41 3.39 2.21 -15.77
N ASP A 42 3.48 0.95 -15.35
CA ASP A 42 3.09 -0.23 -16.11
C ASP A 42 1.57 -0.51 -16.08
N GLY A 43 0.77 0.43 -15.54
CA GLY A 43 -0.69 0.34 -15.49
C GLY A 43 -1.22 -0.57 -14.37
N LYS A 44 -0.35 -1.14 -13.53
CA LYS A 44 -0.80 -1.94 -12.39
C LYS A 44 -1.39 -1.06 -11.30
N ILE A 45 -2.55 -1.49 -10.81
CA ILE A 45 -3.30 -0.85 -9.72
C ILE A 45 -3.35 -1.82 -8.55
N GLU A 46 -2.90 -1.37 -7.39
CA GLU A 46 -2.77 -2.17 -6.18
C GLU A 46 -3.36 -1.40 -4.99
N PHE A 47 -4.10 -2.08 -4.13
CA PHE A 47 -4.69 -1.49 -2.92
C PHE A 47 -3.82 -1.83 -1.71
N VAL A 48 -3.46 -0.84 -0.92
CA VAL A 48 -2.51 -1.01 0.18
C VAL A 48 -3.12 -0.53 1.49
N GLU A 49 -3.17 -1.44 2.46
CA GLU A 49 -3.42 -1.15 3.88
C GLU A 49 -2.08 -1.15 4.62
N LEU A 50 -1.85 -0.14 5.45
CA LEU A 50 -0.64 0.05 6.23
C LEU A 50 -0.91 -0.19 7.70
N LYS A 51 -0.04 -0.95 8.37
CA LYS A 51 -0.04 -1.07 9.82
C LYS A 51 1.34 -0.86 10.41
N THR A 52 1.36 -0.43 11.66
CA THR A 52 2.53 -0.61 12.52
C THR A 52 2.81 -2.10 12.75
N GLU A 53 3.99 -2.42 13.28
CA GLU A 53 4.41 -3.80 13.60
C GLU A 53 3.39 -4.57 14.46
N THR A 54 2.73 -3.87 15.38
CA THR A 54 1.85 -4.48 16.39
C THR A 54 0.37 -4.41 16.06
N ASN A 55 -0.05 -3.51 15.14
CA ASN A 55 -1.46 -3.28 14.85
C ASN A 55 -2.00 -4.27 13.80
N LYS A 56 -3.22 -4.79 14.02
CA LYS A 56 -3.91 -5.65 13.06
C LYS A 56 -5.01 -4.87 12.31
N PRO A 57 -5.33 -5.23 11.06
CA PRO A 57 -6.51 -4.72 10.39
C PRO A 57 -7.76 -4.97 11.23
N THR A 58 -8.67 -3.99 11.23
CA THR A 58 -9.96 -4.14 11.89
C THR A 58 -10.82 -5.18 11.16
N PRO A 59 -11.90 -5.70 11.78
CA PRO A 59 -12.83 -6.60 11.09
C PRO A 59 -13.43 -5.98 9.81
N LEU A 60 -13.76 -4.69 9.83
CA LEU A 60 -14.29 -3.98 8.66
C LEU A 60 -13.25 -3.89 7.54
N GLN A 61 -12.00 -3.52 7.86
CA GLN A 61 -10.91 -3.50 6.87
C GLN A 61 -10.69 -4.88 6.27
N THR A 62 -10.66 -5.92 7.11
CA THR A 62 -10.51 -7.30 6.66
C THR A 62 -11.64 -7.72 5.71
N ALA A 63 -12.89 -7.34 6.01
CA ALA A 63 -14.03 -7.63 5.15
C ALA A 63 -13.93 -6.92 3.78
N GLN A 64 -13.52 -5.65 3.75
CA GLN A 64 -13.35 -4.90 2.50
C GLN A 64 -12.20 -5.43 1.64
N MET A 65 -11.06 -5.72 2.26
CA MET A 65 -9.92 -6.34 1.57
C MET A 65 -10.31 -7.68 0.96
N LYS A 66 -11.04 -8.52 1.70
CA LYS A 66 -11.59 -9.77 1.14
C LYS A 66 -12.49 -9.47 -0.05
N ARG A 67 -13.43 -8.53 0.02
CA ARG A 67 -14.31 -8.20 -1.12
C ARG A 67 -13.52 -7.80 -2.36
N LEU A 68 -12.49 -6.95 -2.20
CA LEU A 68 -11.59 -6.56 -3.30
C LEU A 68 -10.86 -7.77 -3.89
N GLN A 69 -10.31 -8.64 -3.05
CA GLN A 69 -9.64 -9.87 -3.49
C GLN A 69 -10.59 -10.82 -4.24
N HIS A 70 -11.86 -10.95 -3.81
CA HIS A 70 -12.86 -11.75 -4.53
C HIS A 70 -13.22 -11.16 -5.91
N MET A 71 -12.95 -9.87 -6.14
CA MET A 71 -13.06 -9.22 -7.45
C MET A 71 -11.74 -9.22 -8.22
N ASN A 72 -10.79 -10.08 -7.84
CA ASN A 72 -9.45 -10.22 -8.42
C ASN A 72 -8.59 -8.94 -8.34
N CYS A 73 -8.89 -8.04 -7.40
CA CYS A 73 -8.01 -6.90 -7.12
C CYS A 73 -6.79 -7.35 -6.29
N VAL A 74 -5.64 -6.75 -6.59
CA VAL A 74 -4.43 -6.95 -5.79
C VAL A 74 -4.50 -6.10 -4.53
N VAL A 75 -4.39 -6.74 -3.37
CA VAL A 75 -4.46 -6.08 -2.06
C VAL A 75 -3.26 -6.50 -1.21
N TYR A 76 -2.53 -5.53 -0.68
CA TYR A 76 -1.41 -5.72 0.24
C TYR A 76 -1.73 -5.17 1.62
N VAL A 77 -1.27 -5.88 2.65
CA VAL A 77 -1.19 -5.38 4.03
C VAL A 77 0.28 -5.28 4.40
N LEU A 78 0.81 -4.06 4.47
CA LEU A 78 2.22 -3.83 4.78
C LEU A 78 2.36 -3.48 6.26
N ARG A 79 3.23 -4.21 6.97
CA ARG A 79 3.45 -4.06 8.41
C ARG A 79 4.86 -3.53 8.66
N GLY A 80 4.93 -2.34 9.25
CA GLY A 80 6.21 -1.70 9.52
C GLY A 80 6.92 -1.15 8.30
N GLU A 81 8.08 -0.55 8.52
CA GLU A 81 8.91 0.01 7.44
C GLU A 81 9.57 -1.09 6.60
N THR A 82 9.90 -2.24 7.19
CA THR A 82 10.53 -3.36 6.48
C THR A 82 9.64 -3.88 5.37
N ALA A 83 8.36 -4.15 5.64
CA ALA A 83 7.42 -4.61 4.61
C ALA A 83 7.20 -3.57 3.50
N VAL A 84 7.27 -2.28 3.83
CA VAL A 84 7.21 -1.21 2.81
C VAL A 84 8.46 -1.23 1.95
N ASN A 85 9.65 -1.42 2.51
CA ASN A 85 10.88 -1.53 1.72
C ASN A 85 10.80 -2.72 0.77
N GLU A 86 10.44 -3.90 1.27
CA GLU A 86 10.32 -5.12 0.46
C GLU A 86 9.31 -4.94 -0.69
N TYR A 87 8.17 -4.31 -0.40
CA TYR A 87 7.17 -3.98 -1.42
C TYR A 87 7.73 -3.04 -2.50
N LEU A 88 8.48 -2.01 -2.11
CA LEU A 88 9.09 -1.07 -3.04
C LEU A 88 10.24 -1.70 -3.84
N ASP A 89 11.04 -2.57 -3.22
CA ASP A 89 12.15 -3.29 -3.86
C ASP A 89 11.63 -4.26 -4.93
N VAL A 90 10.58 -5.03 -4.64
CA VAL A 90 9.96 -5.92 -5.63
C VAL A 90 9.48 -5.13 -6.85
N HIS A 91 8.89 -3.96 -6.62
CA HIS A 91 8.35 -3.13 -7.69
C HIS A 91 9.44 -2.35 -8.45
N SER A 92 10.54 -1.98 -7.79
CA SER A 92 11.68 -1.35 -8.45
C SER A 92 12.35 -2.33 -9.43
N ILE A 93 12.52 -3.58 -9.02
CA ILE A 93 12.99 -4.68 -9.87
C ILE A 93 12.03 -4.89 -11.05
N ARG A 94 10.72 -4.96 -10.78
CA ARG A 94 9.68 -5.14 -11.81
C ARG A 94 9.73 -4.06 -12.88
N LEU A 95 9.90 -2.81 -12.45
CA LEU A 95 9.89 -1.64 -13.33
C LEU A 95 11.26 -1.36 -13.96
N GLY A 96 12.32 -2.06 -13.54
CA GLY A 96 13.68 -1.82 -14.00
C GLY A 96 14.21 -0.43 -13.61
N VAL A 97 13.76 0.11 -12.47
CA VAL A 97 14.17 1.43 -11.96
C VAL A 97 14.89 1.28 -10.63
N GLU A 98 15.87 2.14 -10.37
CA GLU A 98 16.54 2.18 -9.07
C GLU A 98 15.71 3.01 -8.09
N TRP A 99 15.39 2.46 -6.91
CA TRP A 99 14.85 3.20 -5.77
C TRP A 99 15.77 2.98 -4.56
N LYS A 100 16.00 4.05 -3.76
CA LYS A 100 16.86 4.02 -2.57
C LYS A 100 16.02 4.25 -1.29
N PRO A 101 16.10 3.36 -0.28
CA PRO A 101 15.31 3.42 0.96
C PRO A 101 15.52 4.60 1.89
#